data_AF-A0A0F9BKJ9-F1
#
_entry.id   AF-A0A0F9BKJ9-F1
#
_cell.length_a   1.000
_cell.length_b   1.000
_cell.length_c   1.000
_cell.angle_alpha   90.00
_cell.angle_beta   90.00
_cell.angle_gamma   90.00
#
_symmetry.space_group_name_H-M   'P 1'
#
loop_
_entity.id
_entity.type
_entity.pdbx_description
1 polymer ?
#
loop_
_entity_poly.entity_id
_entity_poly.type
_entity_poly.pdbx_seq_one_letter_code
_entity_poly.pdbx_strand_id
1 'polypeptide(L)'
;MLVFILFKLSSLKIGDQSPARLFDDVASQPSIKILFRQDHPNNLLFSEDHYELLILTELSNRLALVINGATGEKYLIKTIDYNLNIEN
;
A
#
# COMPACT_ATOMS: atom_id res chain seq x y z
N MET A 1 8.28 -7.95 -0.47
CA MET A 1 7.42 -6.95 -1.14
C MET A 1 6.45 -6.45 -0.09
N LEU A 2 6.38 -5.15 0.21
CA LEU A 2 5.80 -4.63 1.45
C LEU A 2 4.51 -3.86 1.19
N VAL A 3 3.49 -4.02 2.02
CA VAL A 3 2.21 -3.28 1.99
C VAL A 3 2.00 -2.65 3.36
N PHE A 4 1.57 -1.39 3.40
CA PHE A 4 1.08 -0.78 4.64
C PHE A 4 -0.37 -0.36 4.53
N ILE A 5 -1.13 -0.67 5.55
CA ILE A 5 -2.56 -0.45 5.64
C ILE A 5 -2.86 0.31 6.92
N LEU A 6 -3.64 1.39 6.82
CA LEU A 6 -4.01 2.23 7.95
C LEU A 6 -5.54 2.36 8.08
N PHE A 7 -6.05 2.03 9.27
CA PHE A 7 -7.46 2.19 9.64
C PHE A 7 -7.69 3.49 10.40
N LYS A 8 -8.80 4.20 10.12
CA LYS A 8 -9.13 5.52 10.72
C LYS A 8 -9.77 5.44 12.11
N LEU A 9 -10.49 4.37 12.43
CA LEU A 9 -11.29 4.28 13.68
C LEU A 9 -10.48 3.84 14.91
N SER A 10 -9.39 3.13 14.67
CA SER A 10 -8.40 2.72 15.66
C SER A 10 -7.07 2.96 14.97
N SER A 11 -6.10 3.64 15.59
CA SER A 11 -4.79 3.99 15.01
C SER A 11 -3.91 2.76 14.70
N LEU A 12 -4.49 1.78 14.01
CA LEU A 12 -3.96 0.47 13.67
C LEU A 12 -3.25 0.58 12.33
N LYS A 13 -1.95 0.30 12.37
CA LYS A 13 -1.08 0.19 11.21
C LYS A 13 -0.73 -1.27 11.04
N ILE A 14 -1.06 -1.84 9.88
CA ILE A 14 -0.67 -3.19 9.51
C ILE A 14 0.39 -3.06 8.43
N GLY A 15 1.57 -3.61 8.69
CA GLY A 15 2.62 -3.78 7.68
C GLY A 15 2.73 -5.27 7.36
N ASP A 16 2.58 -5.63 6.10
CA ASP A 16 2.59 -7.04 5.68
C ASP A 16 3.41 -7.22 4.40
N GLN A 17 4.07 -8.37 4.25
CA GLN A 17 4.87 -8.69 3.05
C GLN A 17 4.33 -9.86 2.23
N SER A 18 3.20 -10.42 2.63
CA SER A 18 2.50 -11.55 2.04
C SER A 18 1.01 -11.23 1.91
N PRO A 19 0.62 -10.32 0.99
CA PRO A 19 -0.76 -9.83 0.85
C PRO A 19 -1.81 -10.94 0.74
N ALA A 20 -1.48 -12.06 0.09
CA ALA A 20 -2.34 -13.25 -0.01
C ALA A 20 -2.80 -13.84 1.34
N ARG A 21 -2.17 -13.44 2.46
CA ARG A 21 -2.54 -13.86 3.82
C ARG A 21 -3.39 -12.84 4.56
N LEU A 22 -3.60 -11.66 3.98
CA LEU A 22 -4.51 -10.67 4.54
C LEU A 22 -5.94 -11.10 4.27
N PHE A 23 -6.80 -11.00 5.29
CA PHE A 23 -8.24 -11.22 5.13
C PHE A 23 -8.87 -10.03 4.37
N ASP A 24 -9.89 -10.28 3.55
CA ASP A 24 -10.48 -9.31 2.61
C ASP A 24 -10.91 -7.99 3.27
N ASP A 25 -11.40 -8.03 4.51
CA ASP A 25 -11.77 -6.84 5.28
C ASP A 25 -10.58 -5.92 5.52
N VAL A 26 -9.38 -6.50 5.70
CA VAL A 26 -8.16 -5.73 5.92
C VAL A 26 -7.73 -5.02 4.64
N ALA A 27 -8.04 -5.56 3.47
CA ALA A 27 -7.71 -4.96 2.19
C ALA A 27 -8.76 -3.94 1.71
N SER A 28 -10.04 -4.13 2.06
CA SER A 28 -11.16 -3.34 1.54
C SER A 28 -11.54 -2.12 2.39
N GLN A 29 -11.57 -2.26 3.72
CA GLN A 29 -12.01 -1.23 4.68
C GLN A 29 -11.01 -0.13 5.12
N PRO A 30 -9.70 -0.15 4.78
CA PRO A 30 -8.75 0.87 5.23
C PRO A 30 -9.10 2.26 4.71
N SER A 31 -8.92 3.27 5.56
CA SER A 31 -9.13 4.66 5.16
C SER A 31 -7.93 5.21 4.38
N ILE A 32 -6.75 4.64 4.57
CA ILE A 32 -5.57 4.91 3.74
C ILE A 32 -4.89 3.57 3.43
N LYS A 33 -4.60 3.35 2.15
CA LYS A 33 -3.80 2.21 1.67
C LYS A 33 -2.50 2.76 1.10
N ILE A 34 -1.36 2.18 1.50
CA ILE A 34 -0.05 2.50 0.96
C ILE A 34 0.51 1.22 0.32
N LEU A 35 0.46 1.18 -1.00
CA LEU A 35 0.75 -0.01 -1.79
C LEU A 35 2.08 0.20 -2.52
N PHE A 36 3.11 -0.57 -2.16
CA PHE A 36 4.31 -0.67 -3.00
C PHE A 36 4.06 -1.65 -4.15
N ARG A 37 5.05 -1.81 -5.04
CA ARG A 37 4.97 -2.74 -6.17
C ARG A 37 4.30 -4.05 -5.77
N GLN A 38 3.27 -4.48 -6.49
CA GLN A 38 2.58 -5.76 -6.29
C GLN A 38 2.40 -6.46 -7.63
N ASP A 39 2.78 -7.73 -7.66
CA ASP A 39 2.58 -8.58 -8.84
C ASP A 39 1.21 -9.30 -8.77
N HIS A 40 0.72 -9.73 -9.92
CA HIS A 40 -0.46 -10.60 -10.01
C HIS A 40 -0.16 -11.96 -9.31
N PRO A 41 -1.08 -12.54 -8.52
CA PRO A 41 -2.47 -12.10 -8.26
C PRO A 41 -2.67 -11.18 -7.04
N ASN A 42 -1.61 -10.83 -6.31
CA ASN A 42 -1.73 -10.07 -5.06
C ASN A 42 -2.28 -8.65 -5.26
N ASN A 43 -2.01 -8.03 -6.41
CA ASN A 43 -2.54 -6.70 -6.74
C ASN A 43 -4.08 -6.66 -6.82
N LEU A 44 -4.73 -7.78 -7.15
CA LEU A 44 -6.20 -7.90 -7.22
C LEU A 44 -6.89 -7.79 -5.85
N LEU A 45 -6.15 -8.02 -4.75
CA LEU A 45 -6.69 -7.83 -3.39
C LEU A 45 -6.96 -6.36 -3.09
N PHE A 46 -6.30 -5.44 -3.80
CA PHE A 46 -6.34 -4.02 -3.49
C PHE A 46 -7.11 -3.18 -4.50
N SER A 47 -7.25 -3.68 -5.73
CA SER A 47 -7.95 -2.97 -6.80
C SER A 47 -8.47 -3.91 -7.89
N GLU A 48 -9.58 -3.52 -8.50
CA GLU A 48 -10.10 -4.09 -9.75
C GLU A 48 -9.86 -3.13 -10.95
N ASP A 49 -9.34 -1.92 -10.69
CA ASP A 49 -9.08 -0.93 -11.73
C ASP A 49 -7.83 -1.29 -12.52
N HIS A 50 -7.98 -1.40 -13.84
CA HIS A 50 -6.89 -1.84 -14.71
C HIS A 50 -5.66 -0.91 -14.67
N TYR A 51 -5.85 0.40 -14.53
CA TYR A 51 -4.74 1.35 -14.46
C TYR A 51 -4.00 1.25 -13.14
N GLU A 52 -4.71 1.05 -12.02
CA GLU A 52 -4.07 0.80 -10.74
C GLU A 52 -3.25 -0.49 -10.75
N LEU A 53 -3.78 -1.56 -11.35
CA LEU A 53 -3.07 -2.83 -11.49
C LEU A 53 -1.77 -2.67 -12.29
N LEU A 54 -1.80 -1.91 -13.40
CA LEU A 54 -0.62 -1.60 -14.20
C LEU A 54 0.41 -0.75 -13.44
N ILE A 55 -0.07 0.26 -12.70
CA ILE A 55 0.83 1.08 -11.86
C ILE A 55 1.51 0.18 -10.84
N LEU A 56 0.76 -0.66 -10.12
CA LEU A 56 1.28 -1.53 -9.07
C LEU A 56 2.33 -2.52 -9.58
N THR A 57 2.27 -2.99 -10.83
CA THR A 57 3.31 -3.88 -11.39
C THR A 57 4.58 -3.13 -11.78
N GLU A 58 4.46 -1.85 -12.19
CA GLU A 58 5.57 -1.04 -12.71
C GLU A 58 6.22 -0.12 -11.66
N LEU A 59 5.70 -0.09 -10.42
CA LEU A 59 6.26 0.74 -9.35
C LEU A 59 7.74 0.41 -9.12
N SER A 60 8.59 1.41 -9.33
CA SER A 60 10.01 1.33 -8.98
C SER A 60 10.21 1.23 -7.47
N ASN A 61 11.38 0.73 -7.05
CA ASN A 61 11.74 0.68 -5.63
C ASN A 61 11.48 2.03 -4.94
N ARG A 62 10.89 1.96 -3.75
CA ARG A 62 10.56 3.10 -2.87
C ARG A 62 9.42 4.00 -3.35
N LEU A 63 8.85 3.76 -4.53
CA LEU A 63 7.58 4.36 -4.92
C LEU A 63 6.41 3.56 -4.36
N ALA A 64 5.37 4.26 -3.93
CA ALA A 64 4.13 3.67 -3.47
C ALA A 64 2.92 4.42 -4.04
N LEU A 65 1.88 3.67 -4.38
CA LEU A 65 0.55 4.20 -4.65
C LEU A 65 -0.18 4.35 -3.32
N VAL A 66 -0.60 5.58 -3.01
CA VAL A 66 -1.43 5.89 -1.84
C VAL A 66 -2.85 6.12 -2.29
N ILE A 67 -3.79 5.39 -1.69
CA ILE A 67 -5.22 5.52 -1.97
C ILE A 67 -5.90 5.99 -0.70
N ASN A 68 -6.60 7.13 -0.77
CA ASN A 68 -7.51 7.58 0.27
C ASN A 68 -8.84 6.84 0.10
N GLY A 69 -9.12 5.87 0.97
CA GLY A 69 -10.35 5.08 0.93
C GLY A 69 -11.62 5.89 1.21
N ALA A 70 -11.52 7.10 1.78
CA ALA A 70 -12.67 7.96 2.06
C ALA A 70 -13.05 8.87 0.89
N THR A 71 -12.08 9.32 0.09
CA THR A 71 -12.31 10.26 -1.03
C THR A 71 -12.09 9.62 -2.40
N GLY A 72 -11.41 8.48 -2.47
CA GLY A 72 -10.96 7.86 -3.71
C GLY A 72 -9.74 8.55 -4.33
N GLU A 73 -9.19 9.59 -3.70
CA GLU A 73 -8.00 10.29 -4.20
C GLU A 73 -6.77 9.40 -4.16
N LYS A 74 -5.91 9.56 -5.17
CA LYS A 74 -4.74 8.71 -5.40
C LYS A 74 -3.50 9.57 -5.52
N TYR A 75 -2.42 9.14 -4.89
CA TYR A 75 -1.14 9.84 -4.90
C TYR A 75 0.00 8.86 -5.16
N LEU A 76 0.97 9.29 -5.95
CA LEU A 76 2.22 8.56 -6.10
C LEU A 76 3.27 9.21 -5.19
N ILE A 77 3.74 8.48 -4.19
CA ILE A 77 4.72 8.98 -3.21
C ILE A 77 6.06 8.25 -3.36
N LYS A 78 7.14 8.94 -3.02
CA LYS A 78 8.48 8.36 -2.89
C LYS A 78 8.91 8.40 -1.44
N THR A 79 9.27 7.24 -0.87
CA THR A 79 9.78 7.16 0.50
C THR A 79 11.18 7.78 0.60
N ILE A 80 11.49 8.40 1.74
CA ILE A 80 12.83 8.94 2.04
C ILE A 80 13.84 7.82 2.27
N ASP A 81 15.13 8.12 2.14
CA ASP A 81 16.18 7.19 2.52
C ASP A 81 16.20 7.11 4.04
N TYR A 82 16.07 5.91 4.57
CA TYR A 82 16.21 5.72 6.01
C TYR A 82 17.71 5.63 6.34
N ASN A 83 18.27 6.74 6.80
CA ASN A 83 19.65 6.79 7.27
C ASN A 83 19.69 6.29 8.71
N LEU A 84 20.27 5.12 8.94
CA LEU A 84 20.45 4.53 10.28
C LEU A 84 21.46 5.30 11.15
N ASN A 85 22.18 6.26 10.57
CA ASN A 85 23.17 7.09 11.27
C ASN A 85 22.52 8.30 11.97
N ILE A 86 21.50 8.03 12.78
CA ILE A 86 21.14 8.96 13.86
C ILE A 86 21.99 8.54 15.05
N GLU A 87 23.24 9.01 15.06
CA GLU A 87 24.07 8.97 16.26
C GLU A 87 23.41 9.86 17.31
N ASN A 88 22.94 9.25 18.40
CA ASN A 88 22.58 9.96 19.63
C ASN A 88 23.84 10.42 20.36
#